data_AF-A0AAD9MI27-F1
#
_entry.id   AF-A0AAD9MI27-F1
#
_cell.length_a   1.000
_cell.length_b   1.000
_cell.length_c   1.000
_cell.angle_alpha   90.00
_cell.angle_beta   90.00
_cell.angle_gamma   90.00
#
_symmetry.space_group_name_H-M   'P 1'
#
loop_
_entity.id
_entity.type
_entity.pdbx_description
1 polymer ?
#
loop_
_entity_poly.entity_id
_entity_poly.type
_entity_poly.pdbx_seq_one_letter_code
_entity_poly.pdbx_strand_id
1 'polypeptide(L)'
;MLGPRAQSRLLRFVGLAALLIVLRFWLYSWVFPSPSTLVVYVAGYDDPENFVNVEYFLRHGVRQGDGAHYVIAVEPDYAAEVMELFPTDLPSNVQILPVGLRCYNLGTVGWVLANAGLDLSRFAHFVWLDSSVRGPFVAAYARDRPWHAHLTSLITRETKLVGATISCAGIKLNIEHPTLHIPHVQGYLMATDHVGLKILQGTPFASGVFSCHQNWLVAVRWSEIGASEAVLKAGFNLGSLMVRYQGVDWRDPSKWSCNGGINPTLDGAYDGGDPGALEVMFVKTLHERVVRRSPAVAEALRMHLWTTENATLGARDLERNAFHDTAEIKLRRIIAQGPACFDPERYIAAAPVEFEGYTPEQAWEHFIMFGFREGRPYRFVC
;
A
#
# COMPACT_ATOMS: atom_id res chain seq x y z
N MET A 1 29.26 -62.04 6.56
CA MET A 1 28.92 -61.80 5.14
C MET A 1 27.46 -62.16 4.94
N LEU A 2 26.59 -61.19 4.64
CA LEU A 2 25.18 -61.44 4.35
C LEU A 2 25.08 -62.11 2.96
N GLY A 3 24.37 -63.23 2.87
CA GLY A 3 24.21 -63.96 1.61
C GLY A 3 23.52 -63.13 0.51
N PRO A 4 23.76 -63.44 -0.78
CA PRO A 4 23.33 -62.61 -1.92
C PRO A 4 21.82 -62.30 -1.96
N ARG A 5 20.97 -63.17 -1.39
CA ARG A 5 19.52 -62.91 -1.25
C ARG A 5 19.20 -61.80 -0.23
N ALA A 6 19.96 -61.70 0.85
CA ALA A 6 19.78 -60.68 1.89
C ALA A 6 20.23 -59.29 1.41
N GLN A 7 21.29 -59.21 0.60
CA GLN A 7 21.71 -57.96 -0.05
C GLN A 7 20.64 -57.41 -1.01
N SER A 8 19.99 -58.27 -1.82
CA SER A 8 18.96 -57.79 -2.76
C SER A 8 17.70 -57.26 -2.08
N ARG A 9 17.33 -57.83 -0.92
CA ARG A 9 16.18 -57.35 -0.13
C ARG A 9 16.47 -56.02 0.54
N LEU A 10 17.69 -55.85 1.07
CA LEU A 10 18.14 -54.59 1.66
C LEU A 10 18.17 -53.45 0.63
N LEU A 11 18.71 -53.71 -0.58
CA LEU A 11 18.72 -52.75 -1.68
C LEU A 11 17.30 -52.34 -2.13
N ARG A 12 16.36 -53.28 -2.20
CA ARG A 12 14.95 -52.98 -2.50
C ARG A 12 14.29 -52.14 -1.40
N PHE A 13 14.59 -52.43 -0.14
CA PHE A 13 14.04 -51.70 1.01
C PHE A 13 14.56 -50.26 1.07
N VAL A 14 15.87 -50.07 0.85
CA VAL A 14 16.49 -48.74 0.76
C VAL A 14 15.96 -47.95 -0.44
N GLY A 15 15.78 -48.58 -1.60
CA GLY A 15 15.18 -47.96 -2.77
C GLY A 15 13.73 -47.52 -2.54
N LEU A 16 12.92 -48.35 -1.88
CA LEU A 16 11.53 -48.01 -1.56
C LEU A 16 11.45 -46.86 -0.52
N ALA A 17 12.31 -46.89 0.50
CA ALA A 17 12.38 -45.82 1.50
C ALA A 17 12.82 -44.48 0.88
N ALA A 18 13.83 -44.48 0.00
CA ALA A 18 14.25 -43.29 -0.72
C ALA A 18 13.14 -42.74 -1.63
N LEU A 19 12.43 -43.63 -2.36
CA LEU A 19 11.29 -43.23 -3.19
C LEU A 19 10.17 -42.60 -2.35
N LEU A 20 9.83 -43.18 -1.20
CA LEU A 20 8.79 -42.64 -0.31
C LEU A 20 9.19 -41.30 0.33
N ILE A 21 10.48 -41.10 0.64
CA ILE A 21 10.99 -39.80 1.12
C ILE A 21 10.89 -38.74 0.02
N VAL A 22 11.32 -39.08 -1.21
CA VAL A 22 11.19 -38.16 -2.36
C VAL A 22 9.73 -37.86 -2.65
N LEU A 23 8.86 -38.87 -2.66
CA LEU A 23 7.43 -38.70 -2.93
C LEU A 23 6.75 -37.87 -1.83
N ARG A 24 7.12 -38.08 -0.56
CA ARG A 24 6.65 -37.28 0.57
C ARG A 24 7.13 -35.84 0.46
N PHE A 25 8.39 -35.61 0.11
CA PHE A 25 8.92 -34.27 -0.10
C PHE A 25 8.22 -33.58 -1.27
N TRP A 26 8.06 -34.28 -2.40
CA TRP A 26 7.37 -33.78 -3.58
C TRP A 26 5.90 -33.44 -3.28
N LEU A 27 5.16 -34.35 -2.64
CA LEU A 27 3.79 -34.12 -2.19
C LEU A 27 3.71 -32.98 -1.17
N TYR A 28 4.63 -32.91 -0.21
CA TYR A 28 4.63 -31.85 0.80
C TYR A 28 4.92 -30.48 0.19
N SER A 29 5.86 -30.37 -0.76
CA SER A 29 6.14 -29.14 -1.48
C SER A 29 5.00 -28.71 -2.42
N TRP A 30 4.21 -29.66 -2.92
CA TRP A 30 3.05 -29.38 -3.79
C TRP A 30 1.79 -29.04 -2.98
N VAL A 31 1.61 -29.67 -1.83
CA VAL A 31 0.44 -29.48 -0.93
C VAL A 31 0.65 -28.27 0.00
N PHE A 32 1.89 -27.98 0.38
CA PHE A 32 2.26 -26.83 1.21
C PHE A 32 3.30 -25.99 0.47
N PRO A 33 2.88 -25.17 -0.51
CA PRO A 33 3.81 -24.25 -1.15
C PRO A 33 4.48 -23.39 -0.09
N SER A 34 5.81 -23.39 -0.07
CA SER A 34 6.56 -22.48 0.80
C SER A 34 6.15 -21.03 0.48
N PRO A 35 6.12 -20.14 1.47
CA PRO A 35 5.79 -18.75 1.23
C PRO A 35 6.75 -18.17 0.18
N SER A 36 6.17 -17.57 -0.87
CA SER A 36 6.95 -16.92 -1.93
C SER A 36 7.36 -15.50 -1.57
N THR A 37 6.73 -14.91 -0.55
CA THR A 37 6.92 -13.51 -0.17
C THR A 37 7.28 -13.39 1.31
N LEU A 38 8.35 -12.68 1.63
CA LEU A 38 8.61 -12.19 2.98
C LEU A 38 8.01 -10.78 3.11
N VAL A 39 7.20 -10.54 4.13
CA VAL A 39 6.67 -9.21 4.46
C VAL A 39 7.24 -8.80 5.82
N VAL A 40 8.01 -7.72 5.87
CA VAL A 40 8.50 -7.10 7.11
C VAL A 40 7.66 -5.87 7.40
N TYR A 41 6.86 -5.93 8.46
CA TYR A 41 6.08 -4.79 8.93
C TYR A 41 6.79 -4.16 10.13
N VAL A 42 7.17 -2.88 10.02
CA VAL A 42 7.79 -2.13 11.11
C VAL A 42 6.72 -1.35 11.88
N ALA A 43 6.37 -1.83 13.06
CA ALA A 43 5.37 -1.25 13.95
C ALA A 43 6.03 -0.33 14.98
N GLY A 44 6.21 0.95 14.61
CA GLY A 44 6.57 2.03 15.53
C GLY A 44 5.35 2.79 16.05
N TYR A 45 5.53 3.60 17.09
CA TYR A 45 4.47 4.28 17.84
C TYR A 45 4.67 5.79 18.00
N ASP A 46 5.37 6.41 17.05
CA ASP A 46 5.65 7.86 17.07
C ASP A 46 4.41 8.73 16.79
N ASP A 47 3.35 8.15 16.21
CA ASP A 47 2.09 8.83 15.88
C ASP A 47 0.87 8.03 16.40
N PRO A 48 -0.15 8.69 16.99
CA PRO A 48 -1.35 8.00 17.49
C PRO A 48 -2.08 7.11 16.45
N GLU A 49 -2.02 7.45 15.17
CA GLU A 49 -2.63 6.63 14.11
C GLU A 49 -1.84 5.34 13.85
N ASN A 50 -0.59 5.21 14.30
CA ASN A 50 0.23 4.04 14.06
C ASN A 50 -0.40 2.76 14.64
N PHE A 51 -0.95 2.81 15.85
CA PHE A 51 -1.62 1.63 16.44
C PHE A 51 -2.84 1.22 15.62
N VAL A 52 -3.67 2.18 15.20
CA VAL A 52 -4.86 1.93 14.37
C VAL A 52 -4.47 1.34 13.01
N ASN A 53 -3.35 1.81 12.45
CA ASN A 53 -2.80 1.30 11.20
C ASN A 53 -2.29 -0.14 11.34
N VAL A 54 -1.59 -0.45 12.43
CA VAL A 54 -1.15 -1.81 12.79
C VAL A 54 -2.35 -2.74 12.91
N GLU A 55 -3.35 -2.37 13.72
CA GLU A 55 -4.57 -3.16 13.90
C GLU A 55 -5.25 -3.45 12.56
N TYR A 56 -5.41 -2.41 11.73
CA TYR A 56 -6.01 -2.56 10.41
C TYR A 56 -5.21 -3.54 9.53
N PHE A 57 -3.88 -3.41 9.48
CA PHE A 57 -3.02 -4.30 8.70
C PHE A 57 -3.09 -5.75 9.20
N LEU A 58 -3.03 -5.98 10.52
CA LEU A 58 -3.12 -7.32 11.08
C LEU A 58 -4.48 -7.98 10.76
N ARG A 59 -5.56 -7.20 10.77
CA ARG A 59 -6.91 -7.70 10.50
C ARG A 59 -7.20 -7.95 9.01
N HIS A 60 -6.65 -7.11 8.12
CA HIS A 60 -7.04 -7.09 6.70
C HIS A 60 -5.90 -7.45 5.74
N GLY A 61 -4.65 -7.33 6.17
CA GLY A 61 -3.46 -7.64 5.39
C GLY A 61 -2.85 -9.00 5.71
N VAL A 62 -2.87 -9.43 6.96
CA VAL A 62 -2.28 -10.71 7.37
C VAL A 62 -3.31 -11.84 7.20
N ARG A 63 -2.96 -12.86 6.41
CA ARG A 63 -3.79 -14.05 6.22
C ARG A 63 -2.93 -15.31 6.22
N GLN A 64 -3.39 -16.34 6.93
CA GLN A 64 -2.72 -17.64 6.90
C GLN A 64 -2.88 -18.30 5.52
N GLY A 65 -1.77 -18.81 4.98
CA GLY A 65 -1.78 -19.56 3.71
C GLY A 65 -1.91 -18.69 2.46
N ASP A 66 -1.72 -17.38 2.55
CA ASP A 66 -1.77 -16.45 1.40
C ASP A 66 -0.44 -16.36 0.63
N GLY A 67 0.50 -17.26 0.90
CA GLY A 67 1.82 -17.28 0.27
C GLY A 67 2.83 -16.28 0.84
N ALA A 68 2.50 -15.54 1.90
CA ALA A 68 3.45 -14.68 2.60
C ALA A 68 3.86 -15.23 3.99
N HIS A 69 5.10 -14.95 4.37
CA HIS A 69 5.58 -15.02 5.75
C HIS A 69 5.73 -13.60 6.28
N TYR A 70 5.10 -13.31 7.41
CA TYR A 70 5.03 -11.99 8.00
C TYR A 70 5.96 -11.92 9.21
N VAL A 71 6.87 -10.94 9.21
CA VAL A 71 7.63 -10.56 10.39
C VAL A 71 7.14 -9.19 10.85
N ILE A 72 6.51 -9.15 12.02
CA ILE A 72 6.04 -7.93 12.66
C ILE A 72 7.14 -7.47 13.63
N ALA A 73 7.97 -6.54 13.16
CA ALA A 73 9.01 -5.92 13.96
C ALA A 73 8.37 -4.81 14.82
N VAL A 74 8.29 -5.04 16.12
CA VAL A 74 7.55 -4.19 17.06
C VAL A 74 8.49 -3.68 18.15
N GLU A 75 8.27 -2.47 18.64
CA GLU A 75 8.96 -2.01 19.83
C GLU A 75 8.71 -2.93 21.04
N PRO A 76 9.72 -3.23 21.88
CA PRO A 76 9.57 -4.17 22.98
C PRO A 76 8.44 -3.82 23.94
N ASP A 77 8.27 -2.53 24.23
CA ASP A 77 7.25 -2.04 25.16
C ASP A 77 5.82 -2.24 24.62
N TYR A 78 5.68 -2.39 23.30
CA TYR A 78 4.40 -2.53 22.61
C TYR A 78 4.12 -3.93 22.08
N ALA A 79 5.06 -4.86 22.26
CA ALA A 79 4.93 -6.23 21.77
C ALA A 79 3.71 -6.93 22.40
N ALA A 80 3.39 -6.62 23.66
CA ALA A 80 2.23 -7.18 24.35
C ALA A 80 0.91 -6.74 23.72
N GLU A 81 0.71 -5.43 23.48
CA GLU A 81 -0.55 -4.97 22.89
C GLU A 81 -0.71 -5.46 21.45
N VAL A 82 0.38 -5.57 20.68
CA VAL A 82 0.33 -6.17 19.33
C VAL A 82 -0.03 -7.66 19.38
N MET A 83 0.47 -8.41 20.36
CA MET A 83 0.10 -9.81 20.55
C MET A 83 -1.40 -9.97 20.85
N GLU A 84 -1.99 -9.05 21.62
CA GLU A 84 -3.42 -9.06 21.94
C GLU A 84 -4.34 -8.83 20.73
N LEU A 85 -3.81 -8.27 19.63
CA LEU A 85 -4.56 -8.09 18.38
C LEU A 85 -4.76 -9.38 17.58
N PHE A 86 -3.98 -10.42 17.88
CA PHE A 86 -4.14 -11.72 17.22
C PHE A 86 -5.20 -12.58 17.93
N PRO A 87 -5.84 -13.52 17.21
CA PRO A 87 -6.58 -14.61 17.84
C PRO A 87 -5.69 -15.36 18.86
N THR A 88 -6.30 -16.16 19.74
CA THR A 88 -5.61 -16.86 20.84
C THR A 88 -4.36 -17.64 20.39
N ASP A 89 -4.30 -18.07 19.13
CA ASP A 89 -3.11 -18.62 18.50
C ASP A 89 -2.58 -17.70 17.38
N LEU A 90 -1.28 -17.40 17.43
CA LEU A 90 -0.58 -16.68 16.37
C LEU A 90 -0.59 -17.51 15.07
N PRO A 91 -0.94 -16.94 13.90
CA PRO A 91 -0.90 -17.68 12.65
C PRO A 91 0.50 -18.22 12.37
N SER A 92 0.60 -19.45 11.83
CA SER A 92 1.88 -20.13 11.62
C SER A 92 2.83 -19.45 10.61
N ASN A 93 2.31 -18.51 9.81
CA ASN A 93 3.08 -17.70 8.88
C ASN A 93 3.41 -16.31 9.44
N VAL A 94 3.24 -16.07 10.73
CA VAL A 94 3.54 -14.80 11.40
C VAL A 94 4.61 -15.02 12.47
N GLN A 95 5.57 -14.11 12.52
CA GLN A 95 6.58 -13.99 13.57
C GLN A 95 6.50 -12.58 14.14
N ILE A 96 6.31 -12.45 15.45
CA ILE A 96 6.44 -11.17 16.16
C ILE A 96 7.88 -11.09 16.67
N LEU A 97 8.56 -9.99 16.35
CA LEU A 97 9.95 -9.77 16.70
C LEU A 97 10.09 -8.45 17.44
N PRO A 98 10.33 -8.48 18.76
CA PRO A 98 10.67 -7.27 19.52
C PRO A 98 12.00 -6.69 19.02
N VAL A 99 12.00 -5.45 18.54
CA VAL A 99 13.18 -4.74 18.03
C VAL A 99 13.22 -3.35 18.62
N GLY A 100 14.37 -2.96 19.19
CA GLY A 100 14.57 -1.56 19.56
C GLY A 100 14.60 -0.70 18.30
N LEU A 101 13.52 0.03 18.02
CA LEU A 101 13.35 0.84 16.80
C LEU A 101 14.16 2.15 16.80
N ARG A 102 15.42 2.07 17.24
CA ARG A 102 16.34 3.21 17.20
C ARG A 102 16.72 3.60 15.76
N CYS A 103 16.49 2.71 14.79
CA CYS A 103 16.77 2.95 13.39
C CYS A 103 15.48 3.32 12.67
N TYR A 104 15.52 4.30 11.76
CA TYR A 104 14.39 4.55 10.85
C TYR A 104 14.09 3.30 10.01
N ASN A 105 12.83 3.13 9.61
CA ASN A 105 12.21 1.98 8.94
C ASN A 105 13.19 1.03 8.21
N LEU A 106 13.84 1.47 7.12
CA LEU A 106 14.75 0.62 6.33
C LEU A 106 15.94 0.06 7.12
N GLY A 107 16.47 0.78 8.10
CA GLY A 107 17.49 0.26 9.02
C GLY A 107 16.96 -0.87 9.91
N THR A 108 15.72 -0.76 10.39
CA THR A 108 15.04 -1.84 11.11
C THR A 108 14.79 -3.04 10.21
N VAL A 109 14.35 -2.84 8.96
CA VAL A 109 14.21 -3.92 7.96
C VAL A 109 15.55 -4.63 7.78
N GLY A 110 16.65 -3.88 7.62
CA GLY A 110 18.01 -4.42 7.56
C GLY A 110 18.35 -5.31 8.74
N TRP A 111 18.04 -4.85 9.95
CA TRP A 111 18.26 -5.61 11.18
C TRP A 111 17.42 -6.90 11.21
N VAL A 112 16.14 -6.84 10.83
CA VAL A 112 15.24 -8.00 10.76
C VAL A 112 15.79 -9.05 9.79
N LEU A 113 16.17 -8.64 8.58
CA LEU A 113 16.71 -9.54 7.56
C LEU A 113 17.98 -10.26 8.04
N ALA A 114 18.77 -9.63 8.91
CA ALA A 114 20.00 -10.21 9.45
C ALA A 114 19.78 -11.07 10.71
N ASN A 115 18.76 -10.78 11.53
CA ASN A 115 18.66 -11.31 12.90
C ASN A 115 17.39 -12.15 13.17
N ALA A 116 16.40 -12.15 12.28
CA ALA A 116 15.14 -12.86 12.50
C ALA A 116 15.24 -14.39 12.34
N GLY A 117 16.41 -14.94 12.00
CA GLY A 117 16.60 -16.38 11.78
C GLY A 117 15.97 -16.89 10.48
N LEU A 118 15.80 -16.01 9.49
CA LEU A 118 15.14 -16.31 8.22
C LEU A 118 16.13 -16.91 7.22
N ASP A 119 15.69 -17.97 6.53
CA ASP A 119 16.34 -18.41 5.29
C ASP A 119 15.80 -17.59 4.13
N LEU A 120 16.48 -16.48 3.83
CA LEU A 120 16.07 -15.56 2.77
C LEU A 120 16.00 -16.22 1.39
N SER A 121 16.75 -17.31 1.15
CA SER A 121 16.79 -18.01 -0.15
C SER A 121 15.46 -18.67 -0.55
N ARG A 122 14.51 -18.77 0.39
CA ARG A 122 13.20 -19.38 0.17
C ARG A 122 12.16 -18.41 -0.40
N PHE A 123 12.40 -17.11 -0.31
CA PHE A 123 11.43 -16.09 -0.71
C PHE A 123 11.78 -15.52 -2.08
N ALA A 124 10.85 -15.56 -3.03
CA ALA A 124 11.01 -14.91 -4.33
C ALA A 124 10.97 -13.37 -4.21
N HIS A 125 10.16 -12.86 -3.29
CA HIS A 125 9.93 -11.44 -3.09
C HIS A 125 10.09 -11.02 -1.63
N PHE A 126 10.50 -9.78 -1.44
CA PHE A 126 10.70 -9.12 -0.16
C PHE A 126 9.89 -7.84 -0.18
N VAL A 127 8.96 -7.69 0.75
CA VAL A 127 8.11 -6.52 0.92
C VAL A 127 8.37 -5.97 2.30
N TRP A 128 8.45 -4.64 2.43
CA TRP A 128 8.46 -3.99 3.73
C TRP A 128 7.59 -2.75 3.73
N LEU A 129 7.02 -2.48 4.89
CA LEU A 129 6.14 -1.35 5.15
C LEU A 129 6.20 -0.96 6.63
N ASP A 130 5.78 0.26 6.95
CA ASP A 130 5.74 0.77 8.32
C ASP A 130 4.34 1.19 8.77
N SER A 131 4.19 1.45 10.07
CA SER A 131 2.94 1.88 10.69
C SER A 131 2.49 3.31 10.33
N SER A 132 3.22 4.04 9.48
CA SER A 132 2.78 5.36 8.98
C SER A 132 1.69 5.27 7.91
N VAL A 133 1.38 4.07 7.41
CA VAL A 133 0.33 3.85 6.41
C VAL A 133 -0.82 2.98 6.89
N ARG A 134 -2.02 3.27 6.37
CA ARG A 134 -3.20 2.42 6.51
C ARG A 134 -3.41 1.61 5.23
N GLY A 135 -3.64 0.31 5.38
CA GLY A 135 -3.89 -0.61 4.28
C GLY A 135 -3.67 -2.08 4.70
N PRO A 136 -3.84 -3.05 3.78
CA PRO A 136 -4.08 -2.84 2.36
C PRO A 136 -5.55 -2.50 2.04
N PHE A 137 -5.75 -1.59 1.10
CA PHE A 137 -7.02 -1.35 0.43
C PHE A 137 -7.01 -2.05 -0.92
N VAL A 138 -7.80 -3.13 -1.03
CA VAL A 138 -7.92 -3.91 -2.27
C VAL A 138 -9.35 -3.82 -2.81
N ALA A 139 -9.46 -3.36 -4.05
CA ALA A 139 -10.74 -3.27 -4.75
C ALA A 139 -11.44 -4.63 -4.81
N ALA A 140 -12.77 -4.65 -4.72
CA ALA A 140 -13.55 -5.89 -4.63
C ALA A 140 -13.26 -6.85 -5.80
N TYR A 141 -13.08 -6.33 -7.02
CA TYR A 141 -12.77 -7.12 -8.22
C TYR A 141 -11.33 -7.67 -8.26
N ALA A 142 -10.45 -7.25 -7.35
CA ALA A 142 -9.05 -7.66 -7.28
C ALA A 142 -8.73 -8.52 -6.04
N ARG A 143 -9.75 -8.99 -5.31
CA ARG A 143 -9.58 -9.80 -4.08
C ARG A 143 -9.31 -11.28 -4.33
N ASP A 144 -9.27 -11.69 -5.60
CA ASP A 144 -8.92 -13.04 -6.03
C ASP A 144 -7.45 -13.39 -5.74
N ARG A 145 -6.60 -12.38 -5.54
CA ARG A 145 -5.18 -12.53 -5.20
C ARG A 145 -4.83 -11.82 -3.89
N PRO A 146 -3.83 -12.33 -3.14
CA PRO A 146 -3.29 -11.64 -1.98
C PRO A 146 -2.81 -10.22 -2.33
N TRP A 147 -2.92 -9.29 -1.39
CA TRP A 147 -2.54 -7.88 -1.62
C TRP A 147 -1.09 -7.74 -2.11
N HIS A 148 -0.17 -8.51 -1.52
CA HIS A 148 1.26 -8.47 -1.84
C HIS A 148 1.55 -8.95 -3.27
N ALA A 149 0.68 -9.80 -3.84
CA ALA A 149 0.81 -10.26 -5.21
C ALA A 149 0.56 -9.14 -6.23
N HIS A 150 -0.34 -8.19 -5.93
CA HIS A 150 -0.54 -7.03 -6.80
C HIS A 150 0.70 -6.14 -6.83
N LEU A 151 1.31 -5.87 -5.67
CA LEU A 151 2.54 -5.10 -5.58
C LEU A 151 3.72 -5.81 -6.27
N THR A 152 3.97 -7.07 -5.92
CA THR A 152 5.10 -7.85 -6.45
C THR A 152 4.97 -8.18 -7.93
N SER A 153 3.76 -8.15 -8.51
CA SER A 153 3.57 -8.31 -9.96
C SER A 153 4.20 -7.19 -10.79
N LEU A 154 4.52 -6.05 -10.18
CA LEU A 154 5.25 -4.96 -10.82
C LEU A 154 6.76 -5.26 -10.97
N ILE A 155 7.27 -6.27 -10.25
CA ILE A 155 8.66 -6.69 -10.34
C ILE A 155 8.82 -7.56 -11.58
N THR A 156 9.72 -7.16 -12.47
CA THR A 156 9.92 -7.81 -13.77
C THR A 156 11.41 -8.10 -13.99
N ARG A 157 11.79 -8.50 -15.20
CA ARG A 157 13.21 -8.58 -15.58
C ARG A 157 13.89 -7.21 -15.54
N GLU A 158 13.16 -6.16 -15.90
CA GLU A 158 13.67 -4.80 -15.98
C GLU A 158 13.44 -4.01 -14.68
N THR A 159 12.36 -4.28 -13.95
CA THR A 159 11.97 -3.52 -12.75
C THR A 159 12.33 -4.29 -11.48
N LYS A 160 13.15 -3.72 -10.58
CA LYS A 160 13.67 -4.40 -9.39
C LYS A 160 13.33 -3.74 -8.05
N LEU A 161 12.72 -2.57 -8.06
CA LEU A 161 12.20 -1.93 -6.86
C LEU A 161 10.87 -1.28 -7.18
N VAL A 162 9.85 -1.62 -6.39
CA VAL A 162 8.49 -1.15 -6.58
C VAL A 162 7.89 -0.72 -5.26
N GLY A 163 6.84 0.10 -5.27
CA GLY A 163 6.15 0.52 -4.04
C GLY A 163 4.78 1.12 -4.31
N ALA A 164 4.20 1.73 -3.28
CA ALA A 164 2.92 2.42 -3.42
C ALA A 164 3.04 3.63 -4.37
N THR A 165 4.06 4.45 -4.16
CA THR A 165 4.26 5.72 -4.86
C THR A 165 5.72 5.91 -5.28
N ILE A 166 5.92 6.74 -6.29
CA ILE A 166 7.23 7.32 -6.63
C ILE A 166 7.16 8.82 -6.44
N SER A 167 8.16 9.38 -5.77
CA SER A 167 8.33 10.81 -5.59
C SER A 167 9.56 11.28 -6.38
N CYS A 168 9.42 12.41 -7.08
CA CYS A 168 10.56 13.14 -7.66
C CYS A 168 10.92 14.38 -6.81
N ALA A 169 10.37 14.47 -5.59
CA ALA A 169 10.71 15.54 -4.67
C ALA A 169 12.20 15.51 -4.36
N GLY A 170 12.84 16.67 -4.53
CA GLY A 170 14.25 16.81 -4.23
C GLY A 170 14.50 16.75 -2.73
N ILE A 171 15.60 16.12 -2.31
CA ILE A 171 16.08 16.18 -0.92
C ILE A 171 17.30 17.08 -0.82
N LYS A 172 17.41 17.80 0.30
CA LYS A 172 18.53 18.69 0.60
C LYS A 172 18.97 18.43 2.05
N LEU A 173 20.22 17.98 2.24
CA LEU A 173 20.73 17.62 3.58
C LEU A 173 20.92 18.85 4.50
N ASN A 174 21.28 20.00 3.91
CA ASN A 174 21.28 21.30 4.57
C ASN A 174 21.26 22.42 3.52
N ILE A 175 21.14 23.68 3.94
CA ILE A 175 20.98 24.84 3.05
C ILE A 175 22.11 25.03 2.01
N GLU A 176 23.29 24.47 2.25
CA GLU A 176 24.46 24.62 1.37
C GLU A 176 24.59 23.46 0.36
N HIS A 177 23.97 22.31 0.63
CA HIS A 177 24.06 21.14 -0.26
C HIS A 177 23.14 21.28 -1.48
N PRO A 178 23.55 20.85 -2.68
CA PRO A 178 22.65 20.85 -3.83
C PRO A 178 21.43 19.96 -3.58
N THR A 179 20.28 20.37 -4.09
CA THR A 179 19.08 19.54 -4.05
C THR A 179 19.28 18.33 -4.96
N LEU A 180 19.14 17.14 -4.40
CA LEU A 180 19.23 15.89 -5.15
C LEU A 180 17.84 15.50 -5.67
N HIS A 181 17.70 15.51 -7.00
CA HIS A 181 16.47 15.08 -7.68
C HIS A 181 16.68 13.69 -8.26
N ILE A 182 16.27 12.67 -7.52
CA ILE A 182 16.24 11.28 -7.99
C ILE A 182 14.82 10.78 -7.77
N PRO A 183 14.15 10.22 -8.81
CA PRO A 183 12.87 9.55 -8.61
C PRO A 183 13.08 8.39 -7.66
N HIS A 184 12.28 8.33 -6.62
CA HIS A 184 12.41 7.30 -5.61
C HIS A 184 11.07 6.69 -5.25
N VAL A 185 11.06 5.37 -5.14
CA VAL A 185 9.99 4.65 -4.45
C VAL A 185 9.99 5.11 -2.99
N GLN A 186 8.83 5.48 -2.45
CA GLN A 186 8.76 5.99 -1.07
C GLN A 186 8.85 4.86 -0.04
N GLY A 187 9.54 5.09 1.07
CA GLY A 187 10.02 4.06 2.01
C GLY A 187 8.93 3.38 2.84
N TYR A 188 7.74 3.97 2.89
CA TYR A 188 6.64 3.44 3.70
C TYR A 188 6.04 2.14 3.14
N LEU A 189 6.26 1.83 1.86
CA LEU A 189 5.95 0.55 1.23
C LEU A 189 6.88 0.33 0.04
N MET A 190 7.75 -0.69 0.14
CA MET A 190 8.54 -1.13 -1.00
C MET A 190 8.50 -2.65 -1.14
N ALA A 191 8.78 -3.12 -2.36
CA ALA A 191 9.02 -4.51 -2.65
C ALA A 191 10.15 -4.69 -3.67
N THR A 192 10.84 -5.83 -3.56
CA THR A 192 11.93 -6.22 -4.44
C THR A 192 12.01 -7.75 -4.57
N ASP A 193 12.80 -8.25 -5.53
CA ASP A 193 13.18 -9.65 -5.65
C ASP A 193 14.59 -9.89 -5.08
N HIS A 194 15.11 -11.09 -5.24
CA HIS A 194 16.50 -11.40 -4.85
C HIS A 194 17.56 -10.52 -5.51
N VAL A 195 17.35 -10.13 -6.78
CA VAL A 195 18.32 -9.32 -7.51
C VAL A 195 18.36 -7.92 -6.91
N GLY A 196 17.20 -7.31 -6.72
CA GLY A 196 17.11 -6.00 -6.09
C GLY A 196 17.56 -6.04 -4.63
N LEU A 197 17.18 -7.06 -3.84
CA LEU A 197 17.66 -7.21 -2.45
C LEU A 197 19.19 -7.23 -2.38
N LYS A 198 19.86 -7.97 -3.27
CA LYS A 198 21.32 -8.03 -3.34
C LYS A 198 21.94 -6.67 -3.67
N ILE A 199 21.31 -5.90 -4.56
CA ILE A 199 21.74 -4.53 -4.89
C ILE A 199 21.65 -3.65 -3.63
N LEU A 200 20.53 -3.70 -2.92
CA LEU A 200 20.33 -2.89 -1.71
C LEU A 200 21.32 -3.25 -0.60
N GLN A 201 21.57 -4.55 -0.37
CA GLN A 201 22.55 -5.06 0.60
C GLN A 201 24.01 -4.76 0.22
N GLY A 202 24.32 -4.64 -1.07
CA GLY A 202 25.67 -4.34 -1.57
C GLY A 202 26.13 -2.91 -1.33
N THR A 203 25.26 -2.03 -0.81
CA THR A 203 25.57 -0.63 -0.53
C THR A 203 26.32 -0.52 0.81
N PRO A 204 27.55 0.03 0.86
CA PRO A 204 28.45 -0.09 2.02
C PRO A 204 27.88 0.48 3.34
N PHE A 205 28.15 -0.25 4.43
CA PHE A 205 27.51 -0.18 5.76
C PHE A 205 27.56 1.16 6.52
N ALA A 206 28.41 2.12 6.17
CA ALA A 206 28.42 3.44 6.82
C ALA A 206 27.31 4.36 6.30
N SER A 207 26.77 4.10 5.11
CA SER A 207 25.69 4.89 4.48
C SER A 207 24.85 4.01 3.51
N GLY A 208 24.62 2.76 3.89
CA GLY A 208 23.89 1.79 3.10
C GLY A 208 22.38 1.93 3.24
N VAL A 209 21.65 1.31 2.32
CA VAL A 209 20.18 1.33 2.29
C VAL A 209 19.58 0.78 3.59
N PHE A 210 20.17 -0.30 4.09
CA PHE A 210 19.74 -1.01 5.29
C PHE A 210 20.56 -0.62 6.54
N SER A 211 21.36 0.45 6.46
CA SER A 211 22.12 0.94 7.62
C SER A 211 21.19 1.59 8.66
N CYS A 212 21.60 1.50 9.93
CA CYS A 212 20.89 2.16 11.01
C CYS A 212 21.20 3.67 11.00
N HIS A 213 20.24 4.47 10.56
CA HIS A 213 20.33 5.93 10.58
C HIS A 213 19.57 6.49 11.78
N GLN A 214 20.14 7.46 12.50
CA GLN A 214 19.53 8.12 13.66
C GLN A 214 18.86 9.46 13.31
N ASN A 215 19.02 9.93 12.07
CA ASN A 215 18.47 11.19 11.59
C ASN A 215 17.55 10.92 10.39
N TRP A 216 16.33 11.46 10.44
CA TRP A 216 15.30 11.19 9.42
C TRP A 216 15.75 11.58 8.02
N LEU A 217 16.42 12.74 7.89
CA LEU A 217 16.85 13.29 6.61
C LEU A 217 17.98 12.45 6.00
N VAL A 218 18.89 11.97 6.85
CA VAL A 218 19.94 11.01 6.49
C VAL A 218 19.31 9.68 6.07
N ALA A 219 18.31 9.19 6.80
CA ALA A 219 17.58 7.97 6.47
C ALA A 219 16.89 8.10 5.10
N VAL A 220 16.18 9.20 4.82
CA VAL A 220 15.54 9.40 3.52
C VAL A 220 16.57 9.48 2.40
N ARG A 221 17.68 10.22 2.60
CA ARG A 221 18.73 10.35 1.58
C ARG A 221 19.40 9.02 1.25
N TRP A 222 19.83 8.27 2.26
CA TRP A 222 20.68 7.09 2.06
C TRP A 222 19.90 5.77 2.02
N SER A 223 18.68 5.75 2.54
CA SER A 223 17.81 4.57 2.53
C SER A 223 16.76 4.68 1.44
N GLU A 224 15.80 5.60 1.55
CA GLU A 224 14.68 5.69 0.60
C GLU A 224 15.14 6.09 -0.81
N ILE A 225 15.82 7.23 -0.92
CA ILE A 225 16.40 7.71 -2.18
C ILE A 225 17.58 6.84 -2.59
N GLY A 226 18.42 6.43 -1.62
CA GLY A 226 19.57 5.57 -1.86
C GLY A 226 19.20 4.21 -2.46
N ALA A 227 18.06 3.63 -2.06
CA ALA A 227 17.57 2.37 -2.62
C ALA A 227 17.25 2.51 -4.11
N SER A 228 16.50 3.55 -4.46
CA SER A 228 16.12 3.82 -5.85
C SER A 228 17.33 4.20 -6.69
N GLU A 229 18.23 5.02 -6.16
CA GLU A 229 19.50 5.37 -6.79
C GLU A 229 20.37 4.12 -7.07
N ALA A 230 20.48 3.20 -6.11
CA ALA A 230 21.27 1.98 -6.25
C ALA A 230 20.70 1.07 -7.36
N VAL A 231 19.39 0.91 -7.41
CA VAL A 231 18.69 0.08 -8.43
C VAL A 231 18.85 0.68 -9.82
N LEU A 232 18.67 2.00 -9.97
CA LEU A 232 18.88 2.71 -11.24
C LEU A 232 20.33 2.60 -11.72
N LYS A 233 21.32 2.78 -10.82
CA LYS A 233 22.75 2.62 -11.15
C LYS A 233 23.12 1.20 -11.56
N ALA A 234 22.39 0.20 -11.07
CA ALA A 234 22.55 -1.19 -11.48
C ALA A 234 21.91 -1.50 -12.85
N GLY A 235 21.31 -0.51 -13.52
CA GLY A 235 20.69 -0.64 -14.85
C GLY A 235 19.23 -1.10 -14.84
N PHE A 236 18.64 -1.25 -13.66
CA PHE A 236 17.25 -1.66 -13.48
C PHE A 236 16.32 -0.45 -13.33
N ASN A 237 15.03 -0.66 -13.56
CA ASN A 237 13.98 0.33 -13.47
C ASN A 237 13.25 0.28 -12.10
N LEU A 238 12.47 1.33 -11.83
CA LEU A 238 11.56 1.46 -10.70
C LEU A 238 10.11 1.24 -11.16
N GLY A 239 9.22 0.91 -10.22
CA GLY A 239 7.78 0.86 -10.46
C GLY A 239 6.96 1.36 -9.27
N SER A 240 5.71 1.70 -9.50
CA SER A 240 4.77 1.97 -8.42
C SER A 240 3.35 1.56 -8.80
N LEU A 241 2.43 1.59 -7.84
CA LEU A 241 1.01 1.35 -8.09
C LEU A 241 0.31 2.57 -8.73
N MET A 242 0.98 3.73 -8.80
CA MET A 242 0.43 4.96 -9.37
C MET A 242 0.14 4.80 -10.86
N VAL A 243 -1.10 5.04 -11.28
CA VAL A 243 -1.55 4.89 -12.67
C VAL A 243 -0.75 5.81 -13.61
N ARG A 244 -0.46 7.05 -13.19
CA ARG A 244 0.31 8.02 -13.97
C ARG A 244 1.72 7.53 -14.34
N TYR A 245 2.30 6.64 -13.52
CA TYR A 245 3.68 6.21 -13.65
C TYR A 245 3.85 4.82 -14.25
N GLN A 246 2.76 4.19 -14.70
CA GLN A 246 2.84 2.91 -15.38
C GLN A 246 3.64 3.04 -16.69
N GLY A 247 4.61 2.16 -16.89
CA GLY A 247 5.42 2.11 -18.11
C GLY A 247 6.49 3.22 -18.24
N VAL A 248 6.68 4.06 -17.23
CA VAL A 248 7.77 5.06 -17.24
C VAL A 248 9.12 4.36 -17.08
N ASP A 249 10.07 4.70 -17.94
CA ASP A 249 11.47 4.31 -17.78
C ASP A 249 12.22 5.34 -16.93
N TRP A 250 12.40 5.03 -15.65
CA TRP A 250 13.07 5.91 -14.69
C TRP A 250 14.59 5.93 -14.84
N ARG A 251 15.15 5.10 -15.72
CA ARG A 251 16.57 5.16 -16.09
C ARG A 251 16.86 6.39 -16.96
N ASP A 252 15.85 6.98 -17.59
CA ASP A 252 15.95 8.22 -18.35
C ASP A 252 15.93 9.45 -17.40
N PRO A 253 17.05 10.17 -17.24
CA PRO A 253 17.12 11.34 -16.38
C PRO A 253 16.18 12.48 -16.80
N SER A 254 15.72 12.52 -18.06
CA SER A 254 14.76 13.51 -18.53
C SER A 254 13.41 13.42 -17.80
N LYS A 255 13.12 12.29 -17.14
CA LYS A 255 11.89 12.04 -16.38
C LYS A 255 12.00 12.43 -14.90
N TRP A 256 13.19 12.79 -14.41
CA TRP A 256 13.45 12.96 -12.97
C TRP A 256 12.85 14.23 -12.37
N SER A 257 12.35 15.14 -13.21
CA SER A 257 11.52 16.29 -12.83
C SER A 257 10.02 15.96 -12.75
N CYS A 258 9.66 14.67 -12.62
CA CYS A 258 8.26 14.24 -12.59
C CYS A 258 7.47 15.00 -11.52
N ASN A 259 6.17 15.20 -11.78
CA ASN A 259 5.29 15.91 -10.86
C ASN A 259 5.79 17.30 -10.43
N GLY A 260 6.58 17.97 -11.27
CA GLY A 260 7.20 19.26 -10.95
C GLY A 260 8.18 19.20 -9.77
N GLY A 261 8.71 18.03 -9.42
CA GLY A 261 9.56 17.85 -8.24
C GLY A 261 8.80 17.95 -6.92
N ILE A 262 7.50 17.63 -6.91
CA ILE A 262 6.64 17.65 -5.72
C ILE A 262 6.32 16.23 -5.27
N ASN A 263 6.26 16.01 -3.96
CA ASN A 263 5.88 14.73 -3.37
C ASN A 263 4.37 14.47 -3.65
N PRO A 264 4.00 13.35 -4.30
CA PRO A 264 2.61 13.10 -4.69
C PRO A 264 1.66 12.88 -3.50
N THR A 265 2.18 12.66 -2.29
CA THR A 265 1.36 12.50 -1.08
C THR A 265 0.94 13.83 -0.44
N LEU A 266 1.32 14.97 -1.01
CA LEU A 266 0.82 16.28 -0.55
C LEU A 266 -0.56 16.54 -1.16
N ASP A 267 -1.42 17.24 -0.41
CA ASP A 267 -2.80 17.50 -0.82
C ASP A 267 -2.86 18.21 -2.19
N GLY A 268 -3.55 17.61 -3.16
CA GLY A 268 -3.68 18.13 -4.52
C GLY A 268 -2.40 18.07 -5.36
N ALA A 269 -1.32 17.48 -4.85
CA ALA A 269 -0.03 17.45 -5.53
C ALA A 269 0.10 16.34 -6.57
N TYR A 270 -0.96 15.58 -6.85
CA TYR A 270 -0.98 14.57 -7.90
C TYR A 270 -1.91 15.02 -9.04
N ASP A 271 -1.40 15.93 -9.89
CA ASP A 271 -2.14 16.64 -10.95
C ASP A 271 -3.43 17.35 -10.49
N GLY A 272 -3.40 17.97 -9.30
CA GLY A 272 -4.57 18.61 -8.72
C GLY A 272 -5.51 17.65 -7.97
N GLY A 273 -5.21 16.35 -7.99
CA GLY A 273 -5.83 15.33 -7.16
C GLY A 273 -4.86 14.73 -6.14
N ASP A 274 -5.23 13.57 -5.61
CA ASP A 274 -4.48 12.85 -4.59
C ASP A 274 -4.42 11.36 -4.97
N PRO A 275 -3.35 10.63 -4.62
CA PRO A 275 -3.28 9.19 -4.86
C PRO A 275 -4.34 8.48 -4.02
N GLY A 276 -5.33 7.89 -4.69
CA GLY A 276 -6.49 7.28 -4.03
C GLY A 276 -6.13 5.96 -3.33
N ALA A 277 -6.91 5.59 -2.31
CA ALA A 277 -6.64 4.40 -1.51
C ALA A 277 -6.65 3.10 -2.33
N LEU A 278 -7.54 3.00 -3.32
CA LEU A 278 -7.62 1.88 -4.26
C LEU A 278 -6.54 1.90 -5.35
N GLU A 279 -5.88 3.04 -5.57
CA GLU A 279 -4.75 3.14 -6.50
C GLU A 279 -3.47 2.68 -5.82
N VAL A 280 -3.11 3.27 -4.67
CA VAL A 280 -1.80 3.05 -4.05
C VAL A 280 -1.80 1.98 -2.96
N MET A 281 -2.96 1.39 -2.65
CA MET A 281 -3.20 0.29 -1.70
C MET A 281 -2.89 0.62 -0.22
N PHE A 282 -1.89 1.46 0.04
CA PHE A 282 -1.48 1.91 1.37
C PHE A 282 -1.36 3.43 1.37
N VAL A 283 -2.12 4.09 2.24
CA VAL A 283 -2.20 5.56 2.31
C VAL A 283 -1.54 6.06 3.58
N LYS A 284 -0.65 7.05 3.45
CA LYS A 284 0.05 7.68 4.58
C LYS A 284 -0.94 8.40 5.50
N THR A 285 -1.22 7.77 6.64
CA THR A 285 -2.30 8.13 7.57
C THR A 285 -1.67 8.44 8.91
N LEU A 286 -1.33 9.72 9.10
CA LEU A 286 -0.76 10.29 10.32
C LEU A 286 -1.79 11.21 10.98
N HIS A 287 -1.70 11.37 12.29
CA HIS A 287 -2.68 12.12 13.09
C HIS A 287 -2.91 13.54 12.54
N GLU A 288 -1.85 14.25 12.19
CA GLU A 288 -1.93 15.59 11.61
C GLU A 288 -2.79 15.66 10.32
N ARG A 289 -2.73 14.60 9.49
CA ARG A 289 -3.46 14.52 8.21
C ARG A 289 -4.91 14.11 8.43
N VAL A 290 -5.16 13.28 9.44
CA VAL A 290 -6.51 12.94 9.91
C VAL A 290 -7.22 14.19 10.40
N VAL A 291 -6.57 14.98 11.27
CA VAL A 291 -7.13 16.23 11.82
C VAL A 291 -7.40 17.25 10.72
N ARG A 292 -6.48 17.40 9.76
CA ARG A 292 -6.65 18.32 8.62
C ARG A 292 -7.63 17.81 7.55
N ARG A 293 -8.04 16.54 7.64
CA ARG A 293 -8.90 15.88 6.64
C ARG A 293 -8.30 15.93 5.23
N SER A 294 -7.00 15.64 5.11
CA SER A 294 -6.35 15.47 3.81
C SER A 294 -7.17 14.54 2.92
N PRO A 295 -7.46 14.88 1.64
CA PRO A 295 -8.45 14.14 0.85
C PRO A 295 -8.17 12.64 0.72
N ALA A 296 -6.93 12.25 0.42
CA ALA A 296 -6.55 10.82 0.35
C ALA A 296 -6.73 10.10 1.70
N VAL A 297 -6.43 10.78 2.81
CA VAL A 297 -6.65 10.20 4.15
C VAL A 297 -8.14 10.09 4.44
N ALA A 298 -8.95 11.10 4.11
CA ALA A 298 -10.39 11.05 4.28
C ALA A 298 -11.03 9.88 3.52
N GLU A 299 -10.57 9.60 2.28
CA GLU A 299 -10.97 8.42 1.53
C GLU A 299 -10.57 7.12 2.25
N ALA A 300 -9.31 7.00 2.66
CA ALA A 300 -8.81 5.82 3.39
C ALA A 300 -9.56 5.56 4.70
N LEU A 301 -9.90 6.61 5.46
CA LEU A 301 -10.72 6.51 6.67
C LEU A 301 -12.13 6.01 6.35
N ARG A 302 -12.75 6.51 5.27
CA ARG A 302 -14.06 6.01 4.83
C ARG A 302 -14.01 4.54 4.44
N MET A 303 -12.99 4.14 3.70
CA MET A 303 -12.79 2.74 3.33
C MET A 303 -12.57 1.86 4.56
N HIS A 304 -11.78 2.30 5.53
CA HIS A 304 -11.64 1.62 6.83
C HIS A 304 -13.01 1.41 7.45
N LEU A 305 -13.81 2.48 7.63
CA LEU A 305 -15.14 2.36 8.23
C LEU A 305 -16.02 1.35 7.48
N TRP A 306 -16.02 1.40 6.14
CA TRP A 306 -16.78 0.43 5.34
C TRP A 306 -16.28 -1.00 5.45
N THR A 307 -15.00 -1.25 5.67
CA THR A 307 -14.50 -2.62 5.86
C THR A 307 -14.72 -3.13 7.27
N THR A 308 -14.65 -2.25 8.28
CA THR A 308 -14.68 -2.64 9.69
C THR A 308 -16.11 -2.65 10.24
N GLU A 309 -16.90 -1.60 9.99
CA GLU A 309 -18.29 -1.47 10.52
C GLU A 309 -19.27 -2.39 9.80
N ASN A 310 -19.15 -2.56 8.48
CA ASN A 310 -20.00 -3.51 7.75
C ASN A 310 -19.74 -4.97 8.15
N ALA A 311 -18.57 -5.27 8.73
CA ALA A 311 -18.25 -6.60 9.24
C ALA A 311 -18.81 -6.83 10.65
N THR A 312 -18.89 -5.80 11.50
CA THR A 312 -19.28 -5.92 12.91
C THR A 312 -20.77 -5.72 13.17
N LEU A 313 -21.49 -4.93 12.35
CA LEU A 313 -22.88 -4.56 12.64
C LEU A 313 -23.95 -5.51 12.08
N GLY A 314 -23.58 -6.60 11.40
CA GLY A 314 -24.50 -7.64 10.91
C GLY A 314 -25.47 -7.19 9.79
N ALA A 315 -25.75 -5.90 9.68
CA ALA A 315 -26.38 -5.25 8.54
C ALA A 315 -25.35 -4.33 7.88
N ARG A 316 -25.15 -4.48 6.56
CA ARG A 316 -24.38 -3.50 5.79
C ARG A 316 -25.13 -2.18 5.87
N ASP A 317 -24.44 -1.11 6.24
CA ASP A 317 -25.02 0.22 6.24
C ASP A 317 -25.21 0.67 4.79
N LEU A 318 -26.44 0.54 4.30
CA LEU A 318 -26.85 0.94 2.95
C LEU A 318 -27.53 2.32 2.92
N GLU A 319 -27.78 2.91 4.09
CA GLU A 319 -28.59 4.12 4.22
C GLU A 319 -27.74 5.37 4.42
N ARG A 320 -26.57 5.26 5.06
CA ARG A 320 -25.71 6.43 5.28
C ARG A 320 -25.10 6.90 3.97
N ASN A 321 -25.35 8.18 3.67
CA ASN A 321 -24.64 8.92 2.65
C ASN A 321 -24.24 10.27 3.25
N ALA A 322 -22.95 10.48 3.48
CA ALA A 322 -22.45 11.73 4.03
C ALA A 322 -22.71 12.95 3.12
N PHE A 323 -22.90 12.72 1.83
CA PHE A 323 -23.43 13.75 0.95
C PHE A 323 -24.84 14.13 1.38
N HIS A 324 -25.74 13.19 1.68
CA HIS A 324 -27.10 13.48 2.13
C HIS A 324 -27.13 14.36 3.40
N ASP A 325 -26.25 14.08 4.37
CA ASP A 325 -26.12 14.88 5.59
C ASP A 325 -25.75 16.34 5.33
N THR A 326 -25.05 16.60 4.21
CA THR A 326 -24.64 17.96 3.78
C THR A 326 -25.45 18.48 2.59
N ALA A 327 -26.28 17.64 1.97
CA ALA A 327 -27.01 17.95 0.75
C ALA A 327 -28.03 19.04 1.02
N GLU A 328 -28.67 19.02 2.20
CA GLU A 328 -29.57 20.08 2.64
C GLU A 328 -28.86 21.43 2.76
N ILE A 329 -27.62 21.46 3.28
CA ILE A 329 -26.83 22.68 3.37
C ILE A 329 -26.45 23.19 1.97
N LYS A 330 -26.06 22.28 1.06
CA LYS A 330 -25.75 22.63 -0.33
C LYS A 330 -27.00 23.12 -1.07
N LEU A 331 -28.13 22.45 -0.90
CA LEU A 331 -29.40 22.80 -1.50
C LEU A 331 -29.88 24.16 -1.00
N ARG A 332 -29.75 24.47 0.30
CA ARG A 332 -30.04 25.81 0.82
C ARG A 332 -29.18 26.91 0.19
N ARG A 333 -27.89 26.65 -0.05
CA ARG A 333 -27.02 27.60 -0.76
C ARG A 333 -27.47 27.80 -2.20
N ILE A 334 -27.88 26.73 -2.87
CA ILE A 334 -28.44 26.77 -4.22
C ILE A 334 -29.76 27.57 -4.24
N ILE A 335 -30.69 27.27 -3.33
CA ILE A 335 -31.97 27.99 -3.19
C ILE A 335 -31.72 29.48 -2.94
N ALA A 336 -30.71 29.82 -2.13
CA ALA A 336 -30.34 31.20 -1.86
C ALA A 336 -29.80 31.97 -3.08
N GLN A 337 -29.26 31.29 -4.10
CA GLN A 337 -28.91 31.93 -5.38
C GLN A 337 -30.15 32.30 -6.20
N GLY A 338 -31.25 31.57 -5.99
CA GLY A 338 -32.56 31.85 -6.59
C GLY A 338 -32.69 31.41 -8.04
N PRO A 339 -33.93 31.34 -8.56
CA PRO A 339 -34.22 30.89 -9.92
C PRO A 339 -33.61 31.79 -11.01
N ALA A 340 -33.38 33.08 -10.72
CA ALA A 340 -32.81 34.01 -11.68
C ALA A 340 -31.35 33.68 -12.09
N CYS A 341 -30.63 32.97 -11.21
CA CYS A 341 -29.28 32.52 -11.50
C CYS A 341 -29.27 31.17 -12.23
N PHE A 342 -30.34 30.38 -12.17
CA PHE A 342 -30.42 29.04 -12.75
C PHE A 342 -30.55 29.13 -14.28
N ASP A 343 -29.93 28.19 -15.00
CA ASP A 343 -30.03 28.07 -16.46
C ASP A 343 -31.11 27.05 -16.85
N PRO A 344 -32.40 27.46 -16.95
CA PRO A 344 -33.50 26.54 -17.23
C PRO A 344 -33.41 25.96 -18.64
N GLU A 345 -32.89 26.72 -19.61
CA GLU A 345 -32.74 26.26 -20.98
C GLU A 345 -31.78 25.08 -21.07
N ARG A 346 -30.61 25.18 -20.42
CA ARG A 346 -29.66 24.06 -20.34
C ARG A 346 -30.26 22.85 -19.63
N TYR A 347 -30.99 23.06 -18.55
CA TYR A 347 -31.59 21.99 -17.77
C TYR A 347 -32.67 21.24 -18.57
N ILE A 348 -33.55 21.97 -19.24
CA ILE A 348 -34.59 21.41 -20.13
C ILE A 348 -33.94 20.68 -21.31
N ALA A 349 -32.93 21.29 -21.94
CA ALA A 349 -32.22 20.70 -23.07
C ALA A 349 -31.48 19.40 -22.74
N ALA A 350 -31.18 19.12 -21.47
CA ALA A 350 -30.57 17.87 -21.04
C ALA A 350 -31.53 16.67 -21.11
N ALA A 351 -32.84 16.89 -21.07
CA ALA A 351 -33.88 15.85 -21.19
C ALA A 351 -35.16 16.42 -21.86
N PRO A 352 -35.12 16.76 -23.15
CA PRO A 352 -36.16 17.56 -23.81
C PRO A 352 -37.53 16.87 -23.90
N VAL A 353 -37.56 15.54 -23.96
CA VAL A 353 -38.81 14.75 -23.98
C VAL A 353 -39.50 14.75 -22.61
N GLU A 354 -38.72 14.73 -21.54
CA GLU A 354 -39.26 14.71 -20.17
C GLU A 354 -39.78 16.08 -19.74
N PHE A 355 -39.14 17.14 -20.23
CA PHE A 355 -39.45 18.52 -19.90
C PHE A 355 -40.20 19.24 -21.02
N GLU A 356 -40.90 18.51 -21.89
CA GLU A 356 -41.71 19.11 -22.95
C GLU A 356 -42.79 20.02 -22.34
N GLY A 357 -42.77 21.29 -22.73
CA GLY A 357 -43.71 22.29 -22.21
C GLY A 357 -43.38 22.84 -20.81
N TYR A 358 -42.25 22.46 -20.21
CA TYR A 358 -41.82 23.05 -18.93
C TYR A 358 -41.48 24.54 -19.10
N THR A 359 -42.00 25.37 -18.20
CA THR A 359 -41.54 26.75 -18.05
C THR A 359 -40.21 26.80 -17.27
N PRO A 360 -39.48 27.92 -17.33
CA PRO A 360 -38.31 28.16 -16.47
C PRO A 360 -38.55 27.90 -14.98
N GLU A 361 -39.70 28.31 -14.46
CA GLU A 361 -40.07 28.14 -13.06
C GLU A 361 -40.30 26.66 -12.72
N GLN A 362 -41.00 25.92 -13.60
CA GLN A 362 -41.21 24.48 -13.42
C GLN A 362 -39.90 23.70 -13.48
N ALA A 363 -38.97 24.11 -14.35
CA ALA A 363 -37.63 23.54 -14.41
C ALA A 363 -36.85 23.78 -13.11
N TRP A 364 -36.94 24.99 -12.54
CA TRP A 364 -36.32 25.31 -11.25
C TRP A 364 -36.93 24.50 -10.09
N GLU A 365 -38.26 24.44 -9.99
CA GLU A 365 -38.94 23.66 -8.96
C GLU A 365 -38.56 22.19 -9.04
N HIS A 366 -38.59 21.62 -10.25
CA HIS A 366 -38.18 20.25 -10.47
C HIS A 366 -36.71 20.02 -10.12
N PHE A 367 -35.81 20.95 -10.45
CA PHE A 367 -34.41 20.87 -10.09
C PHE A 367 -34.20 20.83 -8.56
N ILE A 368 -34.87 21.70 -7.81
CA ILE A 368 -34.75 21.73 -6.34
C ILE A 368 -35.33 20.46 -5.71
N MET A 369 -36.46 19.99 -6.20
CA MET A 369 -37.17 18.83 -5.64
C MET A 369 -36.48 17.50 -5.98
N PHE A 370 -36.00 17.35 -7.21
CA PHE A 370 -35.51 16.08 -7.74
C PHE A 370 -34.15 16.22 -8.42
N GLY A 371 -34.04 17.15 -9.37
CA GLY A 371 -32.88 17.24 -10.27
C GLY A 371 -31.52 17.34 -9.58
N PHE A 372 -31.42 18.08 -8.48
CA PHE A 372 -30.19 18.19 -7.70
C PHE A 372 -29.76 16.85 -7.09
N ARG A 373 -30.72 16.08 -6.55
CA ARG A 373 -30.47 14.78 -5.93
C ARG A 373 -30.21 13.69 -6.98
N GLU A 374 -30.82 13.81 -8.14
CA GLU A 374 -30.60 12.93 -9.29
C GLU A 374 -29.27 13.19 -10.01
N GLY A 375 -28.56 14.26 -9.66
CA GLY A 375 -27.32 14.64 -10.34
C GLY A 375 -27.53 15.10 -11.77
N ARG A 376 -28.70 15.67 -12.09
CA ARG A 376 -28.98 16.17 -13.43
C ARG A 376 -28.04 17.31 -13.81
N PRO A 377 -27.66 17.44 -15.09
CA PRO A 377 -26.84 18.56 -15.53
C PRO A 377 -27.53 19.91 -15.26
N TYR A 378 -26.87 20.81 -14.54
CA TYR A 378 -27.33 22.18 -14.31
C TYR A 378 -26.16 23.16 -14.40
N ARG A 379 -26.48 24.44 -14.48
CA ARG A 379 -25.52 25.56 -14.44
C ARG A 379 -26.19 26.76 -13.79
N PHE A 380 -25.39 27.62 -13.18
CA PHE A 380 -25.77 28.97 -12.82
C PHE A 380 -25.10 29.99 -13.76
N VAL A 381 -25.81 31.05 -14.14
CA VAL A 381 -25.37 32.09 -15.11
C VAL A 381 -25.10 33.45 -14.46
N CYS A 382 -25.32 33.53 -13.15
CA CYS A 382 -24.71 34.52 -12.27
C CYS A 382 -23.46 33.89 -11.62
#